data_AF-A0A2N4XCQ6-F1
#
_entry.id   AF-A0A2N4XCQ6-F1
#
_cell.length_a   1.000
_cell.length_b   1.000
_cell.length_c   1.000
_cell.angle_alpha   90.00
_cell.angle_beta   90.00
_cell.angle_gamma   90.00
#
_symmetry.space_group_name_H-M   'P 1'
#
loop_
_entity.id
_entity.type
_entity.pdbx_description
1 polymer ?
#
loop_
_entity_poly.entity_id
_entity_poly.type
_entity_poly.pdbx_seq_one_letter_code
_entity_poly.pdbx_strand_id
1 'polypeptide(L)'
;MRRISFGARTYNASIGRFDEVDPLTSIAGRFSPYTYGNNNPLRFIDPDGMESEDYTYSDGYSNLSARNSSGSVVLNGTYSNISNPVYGTNGKFLGTDDKGLKGKAIVMKEGEFTQSMKHEDAMKKNLAPNGGEEFNKAIPNQDDYDDFFYHYKRLEFRPDYNGYLSKAEADGWWRGKSGEPLFVDQSQIELPGVTTKDFDNKQGSSFYKNFIWGLSNTGKVYGTLKLTLINASTGDVHLGLPYPENMDKYDFTMDNRTFRNFATWVGRPGGANDGRDFLIYGYGNAKVPVKK
;
A
#
# COMPACT_ATOMS: atom_id res chain seq x y z
N MET A 1 -7.51 -40.05 17.30
CA MET A 1 -6.42 -39.11 17.67
C MET A 1 -6.26 -38.12 16.53
N ARG A 2 -6.16 -36.81 16.83
CA ARG A 2 -6.07 -35.76 15.81
C ARG A 2 -4.59 -35.47 15.53
N ARG A 3 -4.15 -35.81 14.32
CA ARG A 3 -2.84 -35.42 13.79
C ARG A 3 -3.02 -34.24 12.85
N ILE A 4 -2.12 -33.27 12.94
CA ILE A 4 -2.12 -32.06 12.10
C ILE A 4 -0.78 -32.04 11.38
N SER A 5 -0.80 -31.99 10.05
CA SER A 5 0.43 -31.85 9.27
C SER A 5 0.84 -30.38 9.24
N PHE A 6 2.06 -30.08 9.67
CA PHE A 6 2.66 -28.74 9.64
C PHE A 6 3.65 -28.59 8.48
N GLY A 7 3.58 -29.47 7.47
CA GLY A 7 4.49 -29.46 6.32
C GLY A 7 5.76 -30.25 6.59
N ALA A 8 6.63 -29.79 7.50
CA ALA A 8 7.89 -30.47 7.81
C ALA A 8 7.76 -31.64 8.80
N ARG A 9 6.79 -31.54 9.73
CA ARG A 9 6.51 -32.56 10.76
C ARG A 9 5.01 -32.74 10.96
N THR A 10 4.63 -33.90 11.49
CA THR A 10 3.25 -34.16 11.92
C THR A 10 3.09 -33.93 13.43
N TYR A 11 2.18 -33.04 13.82
CA TYR A 11 1.87 -32.71 15.21
C TYR A 11 0.75 -33.59 15.78
N ASN A 12 0.96 -34.10 16.99
CA ASN A 12 -0.03 -34.89 17.71
C ASN A 12 -0.66 -34.07 18.85
N ALA A 13 -1.85 -33.54 18.57
CA ALA A 13 -2.57 -32.67 19.50
C ALA A 13 -3.00 -33.40 20.79
N SER A 14 -3.08 -34.73 20.79
CA SER A 14 -3.47 -35.50 21.99
C SER A 14 -2.36 -35.57 23.04
N ILE A 15 -1.11 -35.33 22.67
CA ILE A 15 0.06 -35.41 23.57
C ILE A 15 0.93 -34.15 23.56
N GLY A 16 0.57 -33.14 22.74
CA GLY A 16 1.22 -31.83 22.76
C GLY A 16 2.63 -31.80 22.16
N ARG A 17 2.96 -32.70 21.23
CA ARG A 17 4.30 -32.81 20.63
C ARG A 17 4.27 -33.30 19.18
N PHE A 18 5.38 -33.12 18.47
CA PHE A 18 5.59 -33.70 17.14
C PHE A 18 5.85 -35.21 17.24
N ASP A 19 5.34 -35.97 16.26
CA ASP A 19 5.57 -37.41 16.14
C ASP A 19 6.98 -37.72 15.55
N GLU A 20 7.64 -36.72 14.95
CA GLU A 20 8.93 -36.83 14.25
C GLU A 20 10.00 -35.90 14.86
N VAL A 21 11.28 -36.28 14.72
CA VAL A 21 12.44 -35.51 15.20
C VAL A 21 12.64 -34.26 14.33
N ASP A 22 12.93 -33.13 14.97
CA ASP A 22 13.28 -31.87 14.28
C ASP A 22 14.50 -32.00 13.35
N PRO A 23 14.38 -31.74 12.04
CA PRO A 23 15.53 -31.71 11.12
C PRO A 23 16.60 -30.68 11.51
N LEU A 24 16.23 -29.65 12.28
CA LEU A 24 17.09 -28.57 12.76
C LEU A 24 17.53 -28.73 14.23
N THR A 25 17.47 -29.95 14.78
CA THR A 25 17.86 -30.24 16.18
C THR A 25 19.22 -29.66 16.58
N SER A 26 20.16 -29.52 15.64
CA SER A 26 21.51 -28.99 15.90
C SER A 26 21.58 -27.49 16.24
N ILE A 27 20.60 -26.69 15.82
CA ILE A 27 20.55 -25.24 16.10
C ILE A 27 19.71 -24.90 17.34
N ALA A 28 18.77 -25.78 17.74
CA ALA A 28 17.93 -25.63 18.93
C ALA A 28 18.36 -26.54 20.09
N GLY A 29 19.67 -26.64 20.38
CA GLY A 29 20.24 -27.60 21.35
C GLY A 29 19.81 -27.47 22.82
N ARG A 30 18.89 -26.55 23.15
CA ARG A 30 18.35 -26.34 24.51
C ARG A 30 16.94 -26.92 24.71
N PHE A 31 16.28 -27.35 23.65
CA PHE A 31 14.91 -27.88 23.70
C PHE A 31 14.86 -29.33 23.18
N SER A 32 13.80 -30.06 23.54
CA SER A 32 13.62 -31.42 23.06
C SER A 32 13.33 -31.40 21.55
N PRO A 33 13.85 -32.35 20.76
CA PRO A 33 13.62 -32.43 19.31
C PRO A 33 12.15 -32.61 18.88
N TYR A 34 11.26 -32.79 19.86
CA TYR A 34 9.83 -33.02 19.68
C TYR A 34 8.95 -31.87 20.20
N THR A 35 9.55 -30.79 20.73
CA THR A 35 8.81 -29.71 21.39
C THR A 35 8.02 -28.86 20.39
N TYR A 36 6.77 -28.54 20.73
CA TYR A 36 5.96 -27.54 20.04
C TYR A 36 5.97 -26.23 20.84
N GLY A 37 6.28 -25.10 20.17
CA GLY A 37 6.25 -23.77 20.78
C GLY A 37 7.19 -23.56 21.97
N ASN A 38 8.37 -24.20 21.99
CA ASN A 38 9.39 -24.08 23.05
C ASN A 38 8.85 -24.12 24.50
N ASN A 39 7.84 -24.97 24.74
CA ASN A 39 7.16 -25.12 26.03
C ASN A 39 6.42 -23.86 26.53
N ASN A 40 6.16 -22.90 25.64
CA ASN A 40 5.34 -21.71 25.86
C ASN A 40 4.48 -21.41 24.61
N PRO A 41 3.40 -22.17 24.38
CA PRO A 41 2.55 -22.04 23.20
C PRO A 41 1.76 -20.71 23.14
N LEU A 42 1.79 -19.92 24.24
CA LEU A 42 1.25 -18.55 24.25
C LEU A 42 2.21 -17.55 23.60
N ARG A 43 3.51 -17.86 23.59
CA ARG A 43 4.56 -17.00 23.06
C ARG A 43 5.12 -17.51 21.75
N PHE A 44 5.27 -18.82 21.58
CA PHE A 44 5.89 -19.39 20.40
C PHE A 44 4.93 -20.34 19.70
N ILE A 45 4.79 -20.16 18.40
CA ILE A 45 4.06 -21.08 17.53
C ILE A 45 5.06 -21.55 16.48
N ASP A 46 5.05 -22.83 16.15
CA ASP A 46 5.86 -23.42 15.10
C ASP A 46 4.93 -23.74 13.91
N PRO A 47 4.73 -22.80 12.96
CA PRO A 47 3.71 -22.91 11.92
C PRO A 47 4.10 -23.84 10.77
N ASP A 48 5.39 -24.07 10.56
CA ASP A 48 5.96 -24.90 9.49
C ASP A 48 6.62 -26.18 9.99
N GLY A 49 6.68 -26.36 11.31
CA GLY A 49 7.28 -27.52 11.94
C GLY A 49 8.80 -27.55 11.85
N MET A 50 9.49 -26.42 11.66
CA MET A 50 10.96 -26.37 11.57
C MET A 50 11.60 -25.51 12.66
N GLU A 51 11.05 -24.32 12.94
CA GLU A 51 11.53 -23.45 14.03
C GLU A 51 10.36 -22.72 14.68
N SER A 52 10.37 -22.60 16.01
CA SER A 52 9.33 -21.86 16.71
C SER A 52 9.56 -20.35 16.60
N GLU A 53 8.62 -19.62 16.02
CA GLU A 53 8.69 -18.16 15.90
C GLU A 53 8.08 -17.49 17.14
N ASP A 54 8.68 -16.38 17.60
CA ASP A 54 8.07 -15.54 18.64
C ASP A 54 6.82 -14.87 18.05
N TYR A 55 5.66 -15.15 18.64
CA TYR A 55 4.39 -14.58 18.25
C TYR A 55 4.32 -13.13 18.74
N THR A 56 5.07 -12.25 18.10
CA THR A 56 4.81 -10.81 18.18
C THR A 56 3.50 -10.54 17.45
N TYR A 57 2.46 -10.16 18.21
CA TYR A 57 1.28 -9.54 17.63
C TYR A 57 1.72 -8.24 16.96
N SER A 58 1.95 -8.29 15.66
CA SER A 58 2.16 -7.13 14.81
C SER A 58 0.84 -6.83 14.14
N ASP A 59 0.22 -5.72 14.54
CA ASP A 59 -0.92 -5.13 13.83
C ASP A 59 -0.47 -4.36 12.57
N GLY A 60 0.81 -4.45 12.21
CA GLY A 60 1.43 -3.68 11.14
C GLY A 60 1.85 -2.26 11.56
N TYR A 61 1.61 -1.84 12.81
CA TYR A 61 1.85 -0.45 13.28
C TYR A 61 2.60 -0.33 14.60
N SER A 62 2.71 -1.41 15.37
CA SER A 62 3.46 -1.43 16.64
C SER A 62 4.34 -2.66 16.78
N ASN A 63 5.58 -2.48 17.25
CA ASN A 63 6.32 -3.56 17.88
C ASN A 63 5.86 -3.62 19.35
N LEU A 64 5.07 -4.62 19.71
CA LEU A 64 4.83 -4.93 21.12
C LEU A 64 6.13 -5.53 21.70
N SER A 65 6.97 -4.72 22.34
CA SER A 65 8.02 -5.27 23.20
C SER A 65 7.39 -5.81 24.48
N ALA A 66 7.79 -7.02 24.87
CA ALA A 66 7.30 -7.75 26.04
C ALA A 66 7.12 -6.87 27.29
N ARG A 67 6.05 -7.18 28.04
CA ARG A 67 5.69 -6.64 29.36
C ARG A 67 6.92 -6.25 30.19
N ASN A 68 6.91 -5.07 30.80
CA ASN A 68 7.82 -4.77 31.90
C ASN A 68 7.46 -5.62 33.15
N SER A 69 8.35 -5.62 34.14
CA SER A 69 8.30 -6.47 35.33
C SER A 69 7.04 -6.32 36.21
N SER A 70 6.15 -5.37 35.92
CA SER A 70 4.88 -5.16 36.61
C SER A 70 3.65 -5.64 35.83
N GLY A 71 3.83 -6.27 34.67
CA GLY A 71 2.74 -6.85 33.87
C GLY A 71 1.89 -5.83 33.09
N SER A 72 2.26 -4.55 33.14
CA SER A 72 1.58 -3.48 32.40
C SER A 72 2.07 -3.39 30.96
N VAL A 73 1.15 -3.18 30.03
CA VAL A 73 1.47 -2.90 28.62
C VAL A 73 1.71 -1.40 28.50
N VAL A 74 2.93 -1.02 28.13
CA VAL A 74 3.25 0.38 27.80
C VAL A 74 3.17 0.52 26.28
N LEU A 75 2.14 1.22 25.78
CA LEU A 75 2.01 1.58 24.37
C LEU A 75 2.86 2.81 24.09
N ASN A 76 4.13 2.62 23.72
CA ASN A 76 5.01 3.69 23.26
C ASN A 76 5.10 3.67 21.73
N GLY A 77 4.04 4.08 21.05
CA GLY A 77 4.02 4.29 19.60
C GLY A 77 3.29 5.60 19.29
N THR A 78 3.97 6.52 18.59
CA THR A 78 3.35 7.72 18.04
C THR A 78 2.54 7.30 16.81
N TYR A 79 1.21 7.47 16.81
CA TYR A 79 0.34 7.24 15.63
C TYR A 79 0.77 8.17 14.49
N SER A 80 1.64 7.68 13.63
CA SER A 80 2.30 8.49 12.61
C SER A 80 1.49 8.48 11.32
N ASN A 81 0.33 9.15 11.27
CA ASN A 81 -0.41 9.50 10.02
C ASN A 81 -0.35 8.43 8.91
N ILE A 82 -0.96 7.26 9.13
CA ILE A 82 -0.67 6.08 8.32
C ILE A 82 -1.77 5.78 7.30
N SER A 83 -1.46 6.13 6.05
CA SER A 83 -1.96 5.65 4.75
C SER A 83 -3.02 4.54 4.63
N ASN A 84 -4.33 4.77 4.66
CA ASN A 84 -5.27 3.64 4.76
C ASN A 84 -5.83 3.11 3.41
N PRO A 85 -5.60 1.81 3.08
CA PRO A 85 -6.31 1.17 1.99
C PRO A 85 -7.77 0.97 2.38
N VAL A 86 -8.67 1.21 1.44
CA VAL A 86 -10.12 1.17 1.64
C VAL A 86 -10.73 0.00 0.90
N TYR A 87 -11.61 -0.73 1.60
CA TYR A 87 -12.28 -1.92 1.12
C TYR A 87 -13.79 -1.79 1.29
N GLY A 88 -14.52 -2.45 0.39
CA GLY A 88 -15.96 -2.61 0.49
C GLY A 88 -16.34 -3.69 1.50
N THR A 89 -17.61 -3.70 1.91
CA THR A 89 -18.19 -4.80 2.72
C THR A 89 -18.23 -6.15 1.98
N ASN A 90 -17.90 -6.16 0.69
CA ASN A 90 -17.70 -7.34 -0.16
C ASN A 90 -16.22 -7.73 -0.28
N GLY A 91 -15.35 -7.21 0.59
CA GLY A 91 -13.92 -7.51 0.61
C GLY A 91 -13.11 -6.94 -0.56
N LYS A 92 -13.74 -6.30 -1.54
CA LYS A 92 -13.04 -5.74 -2.70
C LYS A 92 -12.28 -4.48 -2.32
N PHE A 93 -11.07 -4.39 -2.83
CA PHE A 93 -10.26 -3.18 -2.73
C PHE A 93 -10.87 -2.06 -3.58
N LEU A 94 -11.20 -0.95 -2.94
CA LEU A 94 -11.81 0.22 -3.59
C LEU A 94 -10.75 1.28 -3.94
N GLY A 95 -9.69 1.38 -3.14
CA GLY A 95 -8.61 2.34 -3.33
C GLY A 95 -8.06 2.88 -2.02
N THR A 96 -7.83 4.19 -1.92
CA THR A 96 -7.24 4.83 -0.73
C THR A 96 -7.99 6.07 -0.28
N ASP A 97 -7.80 6.40 0.99
CA ASP A 97 -8.05 7.76 1.49
C ASP A 97 -6.93 8.73 1.06
N ASP A 98 -6.92 9.94 1.62
CA ASP A 98 -5.91 10.97 1.38
C ASP A 98 -4.53 10.67 1.99
N LYS A 99 -4.32 9.47 2.51
CA LYS A 99 -3.06 9.06 3.16
C LYS A 99 -2.32 7.96 2.41
N GLY A 100 -2.94 7.10 1.60
CA GLY A 100 -2.27 6.07 0.78
C GLY A 100 -2.55 4.61 1.18
N LEU A 101 -1.55 3.70 1.06
CA LEU A 101 -1.71 2.23 1.21
C LEU A 101 -1.14 1.56 2.48
N LYS A 102 -0.20 2.19 3.20
CA LYS A 102 0.59 1.55 4.28
C LYS A 102 -0.09 1.39 5.64
N GLY A 103 -1.39 1.62 5.72
CA GLY A 103 -2.17 1.89 6.92
C GLY A 103 -3.21 0.80 7.17
N LYS A 104 -3.86 0.89 8.33
CA LYS A 104 -4.89 -0.07 8.69
C LYS A 104 -6.00 -0.07 7.64
N ALA A 105 -6.45 -1.23 7.22
CA ALA A 105 -7.58 -1.30 6.30
C ALA A 105 -8.81 -0.58 6.88
N ILE A 106 -9.44 0.26 6.07
CA ILE A 106 -10.75 0.82 6.33
C ILE A 106 -11.76 -0.01 5.56
N VAL A 107 -12.81 -0.50 6.24
CA VAL A 107 -13.92 -1.17 5.57
C VAL A 107 -15.14 -0.27 5.64
N MET A 108 -15.76 0.02 4.51
CA MET A 108 -16.96 0.86 4.44
C MET A 108 -17.91 0.37 3.34
N LYS A 109 -19.10 0.97 3.27
CA LYS A 109 -20.02 0.71 2.16
C LYS A 109 -19.44 1.31 0.88
N GLU A 110 -19.51 0.57 -0.23
CA GLU A 110 -18.94 1.01 -1.51
C GLU A 110 -19.50 2.36 -1.97
N GLY A 111 -20.82 2.59 -1.85
CA GLY A 111 -21.47 3.86 -2.21
C GLY A 111 -21.09 5.05 -1.31
N GLU A 112 -20.38 4.81 -0.21
CA GLU A 112 -19.86 5.84 0.69
C GLU A 112 -18.39 6.18 0.42
N PHE A 113 -17.71 5.35 -0.36
CA PHE A 113 -16.32 5.54 -0.73
C PHE A 113 -16.20 6.50 -1.90
N THR A 114 -15.18 7.35 -1.84
CA THR A 114 -14.73 8.08 -3.01
C THR A 114 -13.21 8.25 -2.93
N GLN A 115 -12.51 7.77 -3.97
CA GLN A 115 -11.05 7.67 -4.05
C GLN A 115 -10.36 8.99 -3.79
N SER A 116 -9.59 9.11 -2.71
CA SER A 116 -8.98 10.41 -2.35
C SER A 116 -9.59 11.06 -1.10
N MET A 117 -10.67 10.49 -0.53
CA MET A 117 -11.44 11.15 0.53
C MET A 117 -10.61 11.43 1.78
N LYS A 118 -10.92 12.51 2.50
CA LYS A 118 -10.22 12.86 3.74
C LYS A 118 -10.30 11.71 4.74
N HIS A 119 -9.16 11.40 5.36
CA HIS A 119 -9.05 10.36 6.37
C HIS A 119 -10.10 10.48 7.49
N GLU A 120 -10.34 11.70 7.99
CA GLU A 120 -11.35 11.95 9.02
C GLU A 120 -12.75 11.53 8.58
N ASP A 121 -13.09 11.75 7.31
CA ASP A 121 -14.38 11.38 6.74
C ASP A 121 -14.44 9.89 6.43
N ALA A 122 -13.31 9.27 6.07
CA ALA A 122 -13.21 7.82 5.88
C ALA A 122 -13.41 7.08 7.21
N MET A 123 -12.79 7.58 8.29
CA MET A 123 -12.89 6.98 9.62
C MET A 123 -14.30 7.08 10.21
N LYS A 124 -15.06 8.16 9.93
CA LYS A 124 -16.48 8.26 10.32
C LYS A 124 -17.35 7.18 9.67
N LYS A 125 -16.92 6.66 8.52
CA LYS A 125 -17.63 5.62 7.76
C LYS A 125 -17.00 4.23 7.93
N ASN A 126 -15.93 4.12 8.71
CA ASN A 126 -15.23 2.86 8.92
C ASN A 126 -16.05 1.93 9.82
N LEU A 127 -16.38 0.76 9.29
CA LEU A 127 -17.13 -0.30 9.97
C LEU A 127 -16.24 -1.20 10.82
N ALA A 128 -14.91 -1.09 10.69
CA ALA A 128 -13.92 -1.86 11.45
C ALA A 128 -12.74 -1.02 11.97
N PRO A 129 -13.00 0.06 12.76
CA PRO A 129 -11.95 0.95 13.27
C PRO A 129 -10.91 0.25 14.15
N ASN A 130 -11.31 -0.78 14.89
CA ASN A 130 -10.42 -1.57 15.76
C ASN A 130 -9.87 -2.82 15.04
N GLY A 131 -10.36 -3.15 13.85
CA GLY A 131 -9.90 -4.31 13.08
C GLY A 131 -10.21 -5.63 13.79
N GLY A 132 -9.44 -6.68 13.49
CA GLY A 132 -9.63 -8.00 14.10
C GLY A 132 -11.05 -8.54 13.85
N GLU A 133 -11.78 -8.88 14.92
CA GLU A 133 -13.16 -9.38 14.83
C GLU A 133 -14.13 -8.40 14.15
N GLU A 134 -13.84 -7.10 14.14
CA GLU A 134 -14.70 -6.13 13.45
C GLU A 134 -14.63 -6.29 11.94
N PHE A 135 -13.51 -6.78 11.38
CA PHE A 135 -13.43 -7.10 9.95
C PHE A 135 -14.38 -8.25 9.60
N ASN A 136 -14.49 -9.29 10.44
CA ASN A 136 -15.42 -10.41 10.23
C ASN A 136 -16.89 -9.95 10.26
N LYS A 137 -17.19 -8.89 11.03
CA LYS A 137 -18.55 -8.30 11.08
C LYS A 137 -18.81 -7.40 9.88
N ALA A 138 -17.81 -6.66 9.44
CA ALA A 138 -17.92 -5.72 8.32
C ALA A 138 -17.90 -6.43 6.95
N ILE A 139 -17.24 -7.59 6.86
CA ILE A 139 -17.17 -8.47 5.68
C ILE A 139 -17.68 -9.85 6.12
N PRO A 140 -19.01 -10.07 6.15
CA PRO A 140 -19.60 -11.26 6.76
C PRO A 140 -19.51 -12.52 5.89
N ASN A 141 -19.26 -12.37 4.59
CA ASN A 141 -19.03 -13.50 3.70
C ASN A 141 -17.57 -13.96 3.84
N GLN A 142 -17.36 -15.26 4.06
CA GLN A 142 -16.02 -15.82 4.30
C GLN A 142 -15.12 -15.72 3.08
N ASP A 143 -15.63 -15.99 1.88
CA ASP A 143 -14.86 -15.91 0.64
C ASP A 143 -14.41 -14.47 0.38
N ASP A 144 -15.32 -13.51 0.57
CA ASP A 144 -15.00 -12.07 0.47
C ASP A 144 -13.95 -11.64 1.52
N TYR A 145 -14.04 -12.18 2.73
CA TYR A 145 -13.07 -11.92 3.80
C TYR A 145 -11.69 -12.48 3.46
N ASP A 146 -11.63 -13.70 2.93
CA ASP A 146 -10.38 -14.34 2.54
C ASP A 146 -9.71 -13.58 1.39
N ASP A 147 -10.49 -13.14 0.40
CA ASP A 147 -10.01 -12.27 -0.69
C ASP A 147 -9.48 -10.93 -0.17
N PHE A 148 -10.22 -10.28 0.74
CA PHE A 148 -9.80 -9.06 1.43
C PHE A 148 -8.46 -9.25 2.15
N PHE A 149 -8.37 -10.29 2.97
CA PHE A 149 -7.20 -10.55 3.80
C PHE A 149 -5.98 -10.86 2.93
N TYR A 150 -6.17 -11.69 1.89
CA TYR A 150 -5.12 -12.03 0.93
C TYR A 150 -4.63 -10.81 0.16
N HIS A 151 -5.54 -9.96 -0.32
CA HIS A 151 -5.17 -8.71 -0.99
C HIS A 151 -4.43 -7.76 -0.03
N TYR A 152 -4.96 -7.53 1.17
CA TYR A 152 -4.39 -6.62 2.16
C TYR A 152 -2.96 -7.03 2.55
N LYS A 153 -2.71 -8.33 2.78
CA LYS A 153 -1.38 -8.86 3.09
C LYS A 153 -0.37 -8.71 1.96
N ARG A 154 -0.83 -8.54 0.72
CA ARG A 154 0.03 -8.44 -0.46
C ARG A 154 0.23 -7.01 -0.96
N LEU A 155 -0.38 -6.03 -0.30
CA LEU A 155 -0.19 -4.61 -0.64
C LEU A 155 1.29 -4.22 -0.62
N GLU A 156 2.08 -4.79 0.29
CA GLU A 156 3.51 -4.49 0.41
C GLU A 156 4.34 -4.85 -0.83
N PHE A 157 3.85 -5.78 -1.66
CA PHE A 157 4.50 -6.19 -2.90
C PHE A 157 4.09 -5.35 -4.11
N ARG A 158 3.16 -4.41 -3.93
CA ARG A 158 2.76 -3.52 -5.02
C ARG A 158 3.86 -2.49 -5.29
N PRO A 159 4.04 -2.08 -6.56
CA PRO A 159 5.06 -1.09 -6.93
C PRO A 159 4.85 0.27 -6.26
N ASP A 160 3.61 0.62 -5.93
CA ASP A 160 3.20 1.90 -5.38
C ASP A 160 3.15 1.92 -3.84
N TYR A 161 3.48 0.81 -3.17
CA TYR A 161 3.34 0.69 -1.72
C TYR A 161 4.18 1.74 -0.98
N ASN A 162 5.35 2.11 -1.50
CA ASN A 162 6.21 3.13 -0.91
C ASN A 162 5.76 4.58 -1.21
N GLY A 163 4.72 4.77 -2.03
CA GLY A 163 4.26 6.08 -2.50
C GLY A 163 5.07 6.67 -3.66
N TYR A 164 6.15 6.01 -4.08
CA TYR A 164 6.93 6.38 -5.25
C TYR A 164 6.59 5.43 -6.40
N LEU A 165 6.63 5.93 -7.64
CA LEU A 165 6.50 5.08 -8.82
C LEU A 165 7.62 5.39 -9.79
N SER A 166 8.58 4.47 -9.92
CA SER A 166 9.61 4.56 -10.95
C SER A 166 9.06 4.15 -12.31
N LYS A 167 9.77 4.56 -13.36
CA LYS A 167 9.47 4.11 -14.73
C LYS A 167 9.48 2.59 -14.88
N ALA A 168 10.45 1.91 -14.26
CA ALA A 168 10.58 0.46 -14.38
C ALA A 168 9.41 -0.27 -13.70
N GLU A 169 8.95 0.23 -12.55
CA GLU A 169 7.78 -0.28 -11.84
C GLU A 169 6.49 -0.05 -12.63
N ALA A 170 6.27 1.16 -13.17
CA ALA A 170 5.12 1.46 -14.02
C ALA A 170 5.07 0.55 -15.26
N ASP A 171 6.21 0.34 -15.91
CA ASP A 171 6.33 -0.58 -17.05
C ASP A 171 6.07 -2.03 -16.67
N GLY A 172 6.58 -2.47 -15.51
CA GLY A 172 6.36 -3.80 -14.97
C GLY A 172 4.88 -4.04 -14.69
N TRP A 173 4.21 -3.09 -14.06
CA TRP A 173 2.79 -3.14 -13.76
C TRP A 173 1.95 -3.20 -15.04
N TRP A 174 2.27 -2.34 -16.02
CA TRP A 174 1.61 -2.33 -17.33
C TRP A 174 1.73 -3.69 -18.05
N ARG A 175 2.93 -4.27 -18.10
CA ARG A 175 3.18 -5.60 -18.69
C ARG A 175 2.51 -6.73 -17.92
N GLY A 176 2.35 -6.58 -16.60
CA GLY A 176 1.64 -7.52 -15.74
C GLY A 176 0.13 -7.62 -16.04
N LYS A 177 -0.42 -6.66 -16.80
CA LYS A 177 -1.81 -6.66 -17.30
C LYS A 177 -2.89 -6.64 -16.22
N SER A 178 -2.58 -6.26 -14.98
CA SER A 178 -3.60 -6.11 -13.94
C SER A 178 -4.62 -5.04 -14.34
N GLY A 179 -4.16 -3.89 -14.82
CA GLY A 179 -4.99 -2.71 -15.08
C GLY A 179 -5.54 -2.05 -13.82
N GLU A 180 -5.13 -2.54 -12.65
CA GLU A 180 -5.48 -1.96 -11.37
C GLU A 180 -4.81 -0.60 -11.21
N PRO A 181 -5.51 0.38 -10.58
CA PRO A 181 -4.95 1.69 -10.34
C PRO A 181 -3.75 1.63 -9.38
N LEU A 182 -2.84 2.60 -9.50
CA LEU A 182 -1.72 2.82 -8.59
C LEU A 182 -1.90 4.14 -7.81
N PHE A 183 -1.35 4.22 -6.61
CA PHE A 183 -1.50 5.32 -5.67
C PHE A 183 -0.14 5.90 -5.25
N VAL A 184 0.13 7.13 -5.64
CA VAL A 184 1.45 7.78 -5.42
C VAL A 184 1.34 8.98 -4.48
N ASP A 185 2.36 9.15 -3.65
CA ASP A 185 2.54 10.31 -2.80
C ASP A 185 3.06 11.47 -3.65
N GLN A 186 2.23 12.50 -3.84
CA GLN A 186 2.59 13.66 -4.65
C GLN A 186 3.81 14.40 -4.10
N SER A 187 4.10 14.28 -2.80
CA SER A 187 5.28 14.91 -2.20
C SER A 187 6.60 14.32 -2.71
N GLN A 188 6.56 13.11 -3.29
CA GLN A 188 7.71 12.42 -3.87
C GLN A 188 7.87 12.69 -5.38
N ILE A 189 6.99 13.50 -5.98
CA ILE A 189 7.03 13.84 -7.40
C ILE A 189 7.84 15.12 -7.60
N GLU A 190 8.93 15.00 -8.36
CA GLU A 190 9.79 16.12 -8.67
C GLU A 190 9.19 17.00 -9.78
N LEU A 191 9.17 18.32 -9.55
CA LEU A 191 8.63 19.31 -10.49
C LEU A 191 9.74 20.27 -10.96
N PRO A 192 10.73 19.79 -11.74
CA PRO A 192 11.88 20.59 -12.14
C PRO A 192 11.46 21.85 -12.91
N GLY A 193 12.06 22.97 -12.54
CA GLY A 193 11.80 24.27 -13.15
C GLY A 193 10.37 24.79 -12.92
N VAL A 194 9.66 24.31 -11.89
CA VAL A 194 8.41 24.91 -11.42
C VAL A 194 8.65 25.60 -10.09
N THR A 195 8.05 26.77 -9.90
CA THR A 195 8.11 27.59 -8.70
C THR A 195 6.76 28.28 -8.48
N THR A 196 6.54 28.91 -7.33
CA THR A 196 5.29 29.64 -7.08
C THR A 196 5.05 30.80 -8.06
N LYS A 197 6.10 31.34 -8.70
CA LYS A 197 5.98 32.38 -9.75
C LYS A 197 5.25 31.91 -11.00
N ASP A 198 5.37 30.63 -11.36
CA ASP A 198 4.67 30.08 -12.53
C ASP A 198 3.14 30.07 -12.33
N PHE A 199 2.68 30.29 -11.10
CA PHE A 199 1.28 30.43 -10.71
C PHE A 199 0.91 31.89 -10.39
N ASP A 200 1.74 32.86 -10.75
CA ASP A 200 1.65 34.27 -10.35
C ASP A 200 1.59 34.47 -8.83
N ASN A 201 2.16 33.53 -8.06
CA ASN A 201 2.04 33.45 -6.60
C ASN A 201 0.57 33.45 -6.09
N LYS A 202 -0.38 33.10 -6.95
CA LYS A 202 -1.81 33.14 -6.66
C LYS A 202 -2.34 31.75 -6.34
N GLN A 203 -2.78 31.57 -5.11
CA GLN A 203 -3.45 30.33 -4.68
C GLN A 203 -4.69 30.07 -5.56
N GLY A 204 -4.87 28.80 -5.96
CA GLY A 204 -5.91 28.35 -6.88
C GLY A 204 -5.55 28.49 -8.36
N SER A 205 -4.47 29.20 -8.71
CA SER A 205 -3.96 29.21 -10.09
C SER A 205 -3.51 27.80 -10.50
N SER A 206 -3.77 27.44 -11.76
CA SER A 206 -3.38 26.15 -12.31
C SER A 206 -2.92 26.25 -13.76
N PHE A 207 -2.04 25.34 -14.17
CA PHE A 207 -1.59 25.20 -15.55
C PHE A 207 -1.14 23.77 -15.83
N TYR A 208 -1.04 23.42 -17.12
CA TYR A 208 -0.45 22.15 -17.54
C TYR A 208 1.03 22.31 -17.83
N LYS A 209 1.86 21.40 -17.33
CA LYS A 209 3.28 21.34 -17.66
C LYS A 209 3.66 19.97 -18.19
N ASN A 210 4.36 19.98 -19.32
CA ASN A 210 4.97 18.79 -19.89
C ASN A 210 6.37 18.60 -19.31
N PHE A 211 6.63 17.42 -18.74
CA PHE A 211 7.91 17.07 -18.12
C PHE A 211 8.79 16.14 -18.99
N ILE A 212 8.34 15.77 -20.20
CA ILE A 212 9.02 14.79 -21.07
C ILE A 212 10.45 15.23 -21.41
N TRP A 213 10.65 16.53 -21.67
CA TRP A 213 11.94 17.08 -22.10
C TRP A 213 13.01 17.09 -21.00
N GLY A 214 12.61 16.95 -19.74
CA GLY A 214 13.55 16.86 -18.62
C GLY A 214 14.18 15.48 -18.44
N LEU A 215 13.66 14.44 -19.12
CA LEU A 215 14.01 13.02 -18.93
C LEU A 215 14.00 12.55 -17.45
N SER A 216 13.34 13.30 -16.57
CA SER A 216 13.14 12.96 -15.17
C SER A 216 12.19 11.77 -15.04
N ASN A 217 12.16 11.15 -13.85
CA ASN A 217 11.16 10.12 -13.57
C ASN A 217 9.75 10.66 -13.79
N THR A 218 9.47 11.91 -13.38
CA THR A 218 8.19 12.58 -13.59
C THR A 218 7.77 12.61 -15.05
N GLY A 219 8.67 13.01 -15.95
CA GLY A 219 8.37 13.04 -17.39
C GLY A 219 8.16 11.66 -18.00
N LYS A 220 8.92 10.66 -17.53
CA LYS A 220 8.85 9.27 -18.03
C LYS A 220 7.61 8.52 -17.54
N VAL A 221 7.14 8.83 -16.33
CA VAL A 221 6.01 8.14 -15.68
C VAL A 221 4.70 8.89 -15.92
N TYR A 222 4.69 10.21 -15.73
CA TYR A 222 3.45 11.01 -15.71
C TYR A 222 3.30 11.99 -16.88
N GLY A 223 4.33 12.15 -17.72
CA GLY A 223 4.25 12.97 -18.94
C GLY A 223 3.85 14.43 -18.72
N THR A 224 2.57 14.74 -18.93
CA THR A 224 1.99 16.09 -18.76
C THR A 224 1.04 16.10 -17.57
N LEU A 225 1.36 16.92 -16.56
CA LEU A 225 0.54 17.05 -15.36
C LEU A 225 -0.15 18.41 -15.33
N LYS A 226 -1.38 18.44 -14.80
CA LYS A 226 -2.00 19.67 -14.31
C LYS A 226 -1.46 19.96 -12.92
N LEU A 227 -1.01 21.18 -12.68
CA LEU A 227 -0.54 21.64 -11.39
C LEU A 227 -1.49 22.73 -10.88
N THR A 228 -1.88 22.68 -9.61
CA THR A 228 -2.70 23.70 -8.96
C THR A 228 -2.03 24.16 -7.67
N LEU A 229 -1.74 25.45 -7.52
CA LEU A 229 -1.13 25.99 -6.31
C LEU A 229 -2.16 26.01 -5.17
N ILE A 230 -1.93 25.21 -4.13
CA ILE A 230 -2.83 25.10 -2.97
C ILE A 230 -2.42 26.08 -1.87
N ASN A 231 -1.13 26.35 -1.72
CA ASN A 231 -0.64 27.31 -0.74
C ASN A 231 0.62 28.02 -1.23
N ALA A 232 0.50 29.33 -1.48
CA ALA A 232 1.60 30.14 -1.99
C ALA A 232 2.75 30.35 -0.97
N SER A 233 2.45 30.27 0.33
CA SER A 233 3.44 30.50 1.39
C SER A 233 4.32 29.29 1.66
N THR A 234 3.78 28.07 1.48
CA THR A 234 4.49 26.81 1.69
C THR A 234 4.93 26.14 0.39
N GLY A 235 4.44 26.63 -0.75
CA GLY A 235 4.69 26.06 -2.07
C GLY A 235 3.96 24.75 -2.32
N ASP A 236 2.87 24.47 -1.60
CA ASP A 236 2.11 23.23 -1.78
C ASP A 236 1.33 23.27 -3.08
N VAL A 237 1.50 22.23 -3.89
CA VAL A 237 0.90 22.08 -5.23
C VAL A 237 0.18 20.74 -5.29
N HIS A 238 -1.05 20.78 -5.76
CA HIS A 238 -1.80 19.58 -6.12
C HIS A 238 -1.55 19.23 -7.58
N LEU A 239 -1.32 17.95 -7.83
CA LEU A 239 -1.12 17.36 -9.16
C LEU A 239 -2.37 16.61 -9.59
N GLY A 240 -2.79 16.85 -10.84
CA GLY A 240 -3.96 16.21 -11.43
C GLY A 240 -5.18 17.12 -11.54
N LEU A 241 -6.27 16.52 -12.02
CA LEU A 241 -7.58 17.16 -12.02
C LEU A 241 -8.16 17.12 -10.59
N PRO A 242 -9.01 18.10 -10.22
CA PRO A 242 -9.68 18.07 -8.93
C PRO A 242 -10.42 16.75 -8.76
N TYR A 243 -10.34 16.19 -7.56
CA TYR A 243 -11.08 15.02 -7.13
C TYR A 243 -12.54 15.00 -7.63
N PRO A 244 -13.09 13.83 -8.04
CA PRO A 244 -12.55 12.46 -7.91
C PRO A 244 -11.69 11.99 -9.10
N GLU A 245 -11.17 12.93 -9.89
CA GLU A 245 -10.42 12.60 -11.10
C GLU A 245 -9.00 12.08 -10.78
N ASN A 246 -8.47 11.27 -11.70
CA ASN A 246 -7.12 10.71 -11.59
C ASN A 246 -6.04 11.77 -11.82
N MET A 247 -4.85 11.52 -11.27
CA MET A 247 -3.70 12.39 -11.49
C MET A 247 -3.20 12.28 -12.93
N ASP A 248 -3.11 11.04 -13.42
CA ASP A 248 -2.72 10.74 -14.79
C ASP A 248 -3.24 9.34 -15.20
N LYS A 249 -3.21 9.04 -16.50
CA LYS A 249 -3.46 7.70 -17.03
C LYS A 249 -2.18 7.21 -17.68
N TYR A 250 -1.66 6.08 -17.18
CA TYR A 250 -0.51 5.43 -17.79
C TYR A 250 -0.95 4.64 -19.02
N ASP A 251 -0.87 5.28 -20.18
CA ASP A 251 -1.23 4.67 -21.46
C ASP A 251 -0.21 4.94 -22.57
N PHE A 252 -0.32 4.11 -23.61
CA PHE A 252 0.49 4.20 -24.83
C PHE A 252 -0.39 4.36 -26.08
N THR A 253 -1.61 4.88 -25.92
CA THR A 253 -2.54 5.09 -27.02
C THR A 253 -2.18 6.39 -27.76
N MET A 254 -2.13 6.30 -29.10
CA MET A 254 -1.69 7.38 -29.98
C MET A 254 -2.85 8.34 -30.30
N ASP A 255 -3.55 8.81 -29.27
CA ASP A 255 -4.77 9.58 -29.47
C ASP A 255 -4.45 11.06 -29.76
N ASN A 256 -4.54 11.41 -31.06
CA ASN A 256 -4.64 12.71 -31.75
C ASN A 256 -4.17 14.04 -31.09
N ARG A 257 -3.27 14.01 -30.11
CA ARG A 257 -2.53 15.16 -29.60
C ARG A 257 -1.27 15.33 -30.45
N THR A 258 -1.13 16.50 -31.07
CA THR A 258 -0.23 16.88 -32.17
C THR A 258 1.25 16.98 -31.79
N PHE A 259 1.82 15.94 -31.17
CA PHE A 259 3.28 15.76 -30.99
C PHE A 259 3.73 14.32 -31.29
N ARG A 260 3.07 13.74 -32.32
CA ARG A 260 3.49 12.51 -32.98
C ARG A 260 4.91 12.70 -33.54
N ASN A 261 5.95 12.30 -32.78
CA ASN A 261 7.22 11.71 -33.27
C ASN A 261 8.42 11.73 -32.29
N PHE A 262 8.36 12.34 -31.10
CA PHE A 262 9.56 12.38 -30.21
C PHE A 262 9.49 11.44 -29.00
N ALA A 263 8.33 11.29 -28.36
CA ALA A 263 8.16 10.50 -27.14
C ALA A 263 7.67 9.06 -27.39
N THR A 264 7.24 8.73 -28.62
CA THR A 264 6.52 7.49 -28.95
C THR A 264 7.37 6.20 -28.84
N TRP A 265 8.69 6.32 -28.65
CA TRP A 265 9.63 5.18 -28.75
C TRP A 265 10.66 5.06 -27.62
N VAL A 266 10.89 6.08 -26.79
CA VAL A 266 12.04 6.07 -25.86
C VAL A 266 11.81 5.20 -24.60
N GLY A 267 10.63 4.60 -24.42
CA GLY A 267 10.41 3.74 -23.26
C GLY A 267 9.12 2.94 -23.26
N ARG A 268 8.55 2.58 -24.41
CA ARG A 268 7.40 1.67 -24.41
C ARG A 268 7.88 0.27 -24.00
N PRO A 269 7.27 -0.37 -22.99
CA PRO A 269 7.73 -1.66 -22.49
C PRO A 269 7.40 -2.85 -23.42
N GLY A 270 6.60 -2.64 -24.47
CA GLY A 270 6.19 -3.67 -25.45
C GLY A 270 5.27 -3.11 -26.55
N GLY A 271 4.76 -3.95 -27.44
CA GLY A 271 3.76 -3.63 -28.47
C GLY A 271 2.37 -3.30 -27.91
N ALA A 272 1.40 -2.99 -28.77
CA ALA A 272 0.09 -2.47 -28.34
C ALA A 272 -0.75 -3.41 -27.46
N ASN A 273 -0.50 -4.71 -27.52
CA ASN A 273 -1.24 -5.73 -26.78
C ASN A 273 -0.39 -6.37 -25.65
N ASP A 274 0.79 -5.81 -25.38
CA ASP A 274 1.76 -6.40 -24.45
C ASP A 274 1.49 -6.01 -23.00
N GLY A 275 0.52 -5.13 -22.76
CA GLY A 275 0.15 -4.69 -21.41
C GLY A 275 -1.27 -4.11 -21.34
N ARG A 276 -1.61 -3.58 -20.17
CA ARG A 276 -2.91 -2.99 -19.86
C ARG A 276 -2.72 -1.63 -19.20
N ASP A 277 -3.35 -0.61 -19.77
CA ASP A 277 -3.38 0.75 -19.21
C ASP A 277 -3.94 0.74 -17.78
N PHE A 278 -3.49 1.67 -16.95
CA PHE A 278 -3.98 1.86 -15.59
C PHE A 278 -4.04 3.33 -15.21
N LEU A 279 -4.87 3.64 -14.21
CA LEU A 279 -4.98 4.98 -13.63
C LEU A 279 -3.94 5.17 -12.53
N ILE A 280 -3.45 6.40 -12.40
CA ILE A 280 -2.60 6.81 -11.29
C ILE A 280 -3.36 7.86 -10.47
N TYR A 281 -3.56 7.57 -9.19
CA TYR A 281 -4.12 8.50 -8.23
C TYR A 281 -3.01 9.07 -7.34
N GLY A 282 -3.11 10.35 -7.04
CA GLY A 282 -2.20 11.01 -6.10
C GLY A 282 -2.85 11.20 -4.74
N TYR A 283 -2.06 11.09 -3.68
CA TYR A 283 -2.40 11.57 -2.34
C TYR A 283 -1.33 12.53 -1.83
N GLY A 284 -1.63 13.29 -0.77
CA GLY A 284 -0.75 14.37 -0.32
C GLY A 284 -0.65 15.52 -1.34
N ASN A 285 0.39 16.34 -1.20
CA ASN A 285 0.67 17.46 -2.09
C ASN A 285 2.15 17.48 -2.47
N ALA A 286 2.44 17.82 -3.72
CA ALA A 286 3.78 18.15 -4.18
C ALA A 286 4.25 19.49 -3.59
N LYS A 287 5.56 19.74 -3.66
CA LYS A 287 6.15 21.01 -3.24
C LYS A 287 6.96 21.65 -4.37
N VAL A 288 6.82 22.97 -4.49
CA VAL A 288 7.64 23.79 -5.37
C VAL A 288 8.34 24.91 -4.59
N PRO A 289 9.53 25.38 -5.01
CA PRO A 289 10.20 26.49 -4.37
C PRO A 289 9.34 27.77 -4.37
N VAL A 290 9.25 28.41 -3.21
CA VAL A 290 8.57 29.70 -3.03
C VAL A 290 9.49 30.82 -3.52
N LYS A 291 9.03 31.58 -4.52
CA LYS A 291 9.75 32.72 -5.09
C LYS A 291 8.89 33.98 -5.07
N LYS A 292 9.42 35.03 -4.44
CA LYS A 292 8.83 36.38 -4.42
C LYS A 292 9.03 37.06 -5.77
#